data_AF-A0AAN7TMS6-F1
#
_entry.id   AF-A0AAN7TMS6-F1
#
_cell.length_a   1.000
_cell.length_b   1.000
_cell.length_c   1.000
_cell.angle_alpha   90.00
_cell.angle_beta   90.00
_cell.angle_gamma   90.00
#
_symmetry.space_group_name_H-M   'P 1'
#
loop_
_entity.id
_entity.type
_entity.pdbx_description
1 polymer ?
#
loop_
_entity_poly.entity_id
_entity_poly.type
_entity_poly.pdbx_seq_one_letter_code
_entity_poly.pdbx_strand_id
1 'polypeptide(L)'
;MEGFWALAVIHKDHPHQIVAEAKENPIAIGIDRYKGEVYLSSDVNAFYTSGLDVIFLQKAEKIMIDDTVRSKGAFEHFMLKEIFDQPEALQHALHGRLLEQICSVEFENFKLSPTDLANTKKIFILGCGTSWHAGLIAASLIEEFAKIPCQVEIASEFRYRNPVITQETLLIAISQSGETLDTFAAVREVKKKNIKVFAICNVANSTLTREADTTIFLRAGAEISVCSTKAFTTQITVLSLLTLLLGRHQGMTQDVGLAFF
;
A
#
# COMPACT_ATOMS: atom_id res chain seq x y z
N MET A 1 36.03 18.44 -5.80
CA MET A 1 36.90 17.74 -6.77
C MET A 1 36.69 18.33 -8.15
N GLU A 2 37.76 18.57 -8.90
CA GLU A 2 37.72 18.93 -10.33
C GLU A 2 37.78 17.65 -11.19
N GLY A 3 37.13 17.63 -12.36
CA GLY A 3 37.04 16.45 -13.25
C GLY A 3 35.67 15.72 -13.24
N PHE A 4 35.63 14.56 -13.92
CA PHE A 4 34.48 13.65 -14.06
C PHE A 4 34.57 12.52 -13.03
N TRP A 5 33.52 12.29 -12.24
CA TRP A 5 33.59 11.28 -11.17
C TRP A 5 32.21 10.83 -10.68
N ALA A 6 32.21 9.64 -10.08
CA ALA A 6 31.09 9.05 -9.36
C ALA A 6 31.68 8.39 -8.10
N LEU A 7 31.14 8.69 -6.93
CA LEU A 7 31.65 8.18 -5.66
C LEU A 7 30.49 7.74 -4.76
N ALA A 8 30.68 6.62 -4.08
CA ALA A 8 29.88 6.20 -2.93
C ALA A 8 30.80 6.03 -1.72
N VAL A 9 30.42 6.61 -0.58
CA VAL A 9 31.22 6.60 0.65
C VAL A 9 30.39 6.07 1.80
N ILE A 10 31.03 5.24 2.63
CA ILE A 10 30.50 4.76 3.90
C ILE A 10 31.47 5.21 4.99
N HIS A 11 30.94 5.79 6.07
CA HIS A 11 31.73 6.17 7.22
C HIS A 11 31.71 5.06 8.27
N LYS A 12 32.85 4.71 8.87
CA LYS A 12 32.92 3.61 9.85
C LYS A 12 31.97 3.80 11.03
N ASP A 13 31.79 5.05 11.47
CA ASP A 13 30.95 5.39 12.62
C ASP A 13 29.46 5.53 12.24
N HIS A 14 29.15 5.48 10.93
CA HIS A 14 27.79 5.48 10.39
C HIS A 14 27.63 4.35 9.36
N PRO A 15 27.78 3.07 9.78
CA PRO A 15 27.84 1.94 8.84
C PRO A 15 26.52 1.69 8.10
N HIS A 16 25.41 2.26 8.57
CA HIS A 16 24.09 2.14 7.96
C HIS A 16 23.79 3.23 6.92
N GLN A 17 24.73 4.15 6.69
CA GLN A 17 24.55 5.26 5.77
C GLN A 17 25.53 5.17 4.60
N ILE A 18 24.99 5.33 3.40
CA ILE A 18 25.78 5.48 2.18
C ILE A 18 25.51 6.85 1.59
N VAL A 19 26.57 7.61 1.34
CA VAL A 19 26.51 8.88 0.62
C VAL A 19 27.03 8.66 -0.78
N ALA A 20 26.19 8.88 -1.79
CA ALA A 20 26.60 8.80 -3.19
C ALA A 20 26.45 10.16 -3.89
N GLU A 21 27.42 10.50 -4.72
CA GLU A 21 27.45 11.73 -5.50
C GLU A 21 28.04 11.45 -6.89
N ALA A 22 27.40 12.05 -7.91
CA ALA A 22 27.73 11.85 -9.32
C ALA A 22 27.93 13.19 -10.02
N LYS A 23 29.07 13.35 -10.71
CA LYS A 23 29.36 14.49 -11.58
C LYS A 23 29.67 13.96 -12.98
N GLU A 24 28.72 14.16 -13.89
CA GLU A 24 28.74 13.79 -15.32
C GLU A 24 28.74 12.27 -15.60
N ASN A 25 29.25 11.42 -14.70
CA ASN A 25 29.12 9.96 -14.76
C ASN A 25 27.96 9.51 -13.86
N PRO A 26 26.89 8.90 -14.39
CA PRO A 26 25.74 8.52 -13.58
C PRO A 26 26.06 7.36 -12.63
N ILE A 27 25.45 7.38 -11.44
CA ILE A 27 25.36 6.22 -10.56
C ILE A 27 23.96 5.65 -10.69
N ALA A 28 23.87 4.35 -10.92
CA ALA A 28 22.62 3.65 -10.90
C ALA A 28 22.32 3.18 -9.46
N ILE A 29 21.13 3.52 -8.98
CA ILE A 29 20.57 3.10 -7.70
C ILE A 29 19.53 2.03 -8.00
N GLY A 30 19.78 0.80 -7.56
CA GLY A 30 18.81 -0.28 -7.60
C GLY A 30 18.04 -0.34 -6.28
N ILE A 31 16.72 -0.19 -6.33
CA ILE A 31 15.86 -0.27 -5.15
C ILE A 31 15.12 -1.60 -5.18
N ASP A 32 15.43 -2.48 -4.22
CA ASP A 32 14.62 -3.66 -3.95
C ASP A 32 13.47 -3.24 -3.04
N ARG A 33 12.30 -2.94 -3.63
CA ARG A 33 11.12 -2.54 -2.84
C ARG A 33 10.58 -3.66 -1.96
N TYR A 34 10.90 -4.92 -2.25
CA TYR A 34 10.43 -6.06 -1.45
C TYR A 34 11.30 -6.26 -0.23
N LYS A 35 12.62 -6.19 -0.40
CA LYS A 35 13.57 -6.31 0.70
C LYS A 35 13.84 -4.98 1.40
N GLY A 36 13.42 -3.86 0.84
CA GLY A 36 13.79 -2.54 1.35
C GLY A 36 15.30 -2.30 1.29
N GLU A 37 15.99 -2.97 0.36
CA GLU A 37 17.44 -2.88 0.18
C GLU A 37 17.74 -1.90 -0.94
N VAL A 38 18.82 -1.14 -0.80
CA VAL A 38 19.27 -0.20 -1.81
C VAL A 38 20.68 -0.58 -2.24
N TYR A 39 20.85 -0.70 -3.55
CA TYR A 39 22.07 -1.09 -4.21
C TYR A 39 22.60 0.10 -5.02
N LEU A 40 23.91 0.27 -5.05
CA LEU A 40 24.58 1.29 -5.87
C LEU A 40 25.53 0.59 -6.84
N SER A 41 25.50 1.00 -8.10
CA SER A 41 26.38 0.48 -9.15
C SER A 41 26.76 1.56 -10.14
N SER A 42 27.96 1.46 -10.71
CA SER A 42 28.37 2.27 -11.87
C SER A 42 27.81 1.73 -13.19
N ASP A 43 27.28 0.50 -13.20
CA ASP A 43 26.68 -0.14 -14.37
C ASP A 43 25.31 -0.74 -14.02
N VAL A 44 24.28 -0.38 -14.79
CA VAL A 44 22.92 -0.91 -14.66
C VAL A 44 22.84 -2.40 -14.94
N ASN A 45 23.76 -2.96 -15.71
CA ASN A 45 23.85 -4.41 -15.94
C ASN A 45 23.93 -5.22 -14.65
N ALA A 46 24.43 -4.62 -13.56
CA ALA A 46 24.44 -5.23 -12.23
C ALA A 46 23.03 -5.52 -11.66
N PHE A 47 21.97 -4.92 -12.20
CA PHE A 47 20.61 -5.01 -11.69
C PHE A 47 19.65 -5.85 -12.55
N TYR A 48 20.04 -6.26 -13.76
CA TYR A 48 19.16 -6.91 -14.73
C TYR A 48 18.57 -8.25 -14.26
N THR A 49 19.23 -8.95 -13.34
CA THR A 49 18.77 -10.25 -12.82
C THR A 49 17.84 -10.14 -11.61
N SER A 50 17.63 -8.94 -11.07
CA SER A 50 17.14 -8.77 -9.70
C SER A 50 15.78 -8.06 -9.59
N GLY A 51 15.15 -7.67 -10.70
CA GLY A 51 13.82 -7.04 -10.69
C GLY A 51 13.74 -5.73 -9.89
N LEU A 52 14.88 -5.04 -9.75
CA LEU A 52 15.01 -3.81 -8.98
C LEU A 52 14.46 -2.62 -9.77
N ASP A 53 13.87 -1.67 -9.06
CA ASP A 53 13.58 -0.36 -9.66
C ASP A 53 14.87 0.45 -9.72
N VAL A 54 15.23 0.90 -10.93
CA VAL A 54 16.50 1.59 -11.16
C VAL A 54 16.26 3.10 -11.29
N ILE A 55 16.96 3.87 -10.47
CA ILE A 55 17.02 5.33 -10.54
C ILE A 55 18.46 5.72 -10.92
N PHE A 56 18.61 6.72 -11.78
CA PHE A 56 19.91 7.30 -12.07
C PHE A 56 20.07 8.61 -11.31
N LEU A 57 21.13 8.69 -10.49
CA LEU A 57 21.59 9.96 -9.95
C LEU A 57 22.12 10.82 -11.09
N GLN A 58 21.50 11.98 -11.28
CA GLN A 58 21.89 12.93 -12.29
C GLN A 58 22.89 13.95 -11.71
N LYS A 59 23.41 14.78 -12.61
CA LYS A 59 24.59 15.62 -12.41
C LYS A 59 24.46 16.54 -11.18
N ALA A 60 25.42 16.41 -10.25
CA ALA A 60 25.53 17.17 -9.00
C ALA A 60 24.45 16.86 -7.93
N GLU A 61 23.83 15.69 -8.01
CA GLU A 61 22.92 15.20 -6.98
C GLU A 61 23.67 14.39 -5.92
N LYS A 62 23.29 14.60 -4.66
CA LYS A 62 23.78 13.86 -3.49
C LYS A 62 22.61 13.12 -2.86
N ILE A 63 22.74 11.81 -2.69
CA ILE A 63 21.78 11.02 -1.93
C ILE A 63 22.42 10.47 -0.66
N MET A 64 21.64 10.45 0.42
CA MET A 64 21.96 9.70 1.63
C MET A 64 20.97 8.54 1.69
N ILE A 65 21.50 7.32 1.60
CA ILE A 65 20.74 6.08 1.75
C ILE A 65 20.97 5.60 3.17
N ASP A 66 19.89 5.40 3.92
CA ASP A 66 19.94 4.98 5.30
C ASP A 66 19.19 3.64 5.46
N ASP A 67 19.89 2.60 5.91
CA ASP A 67 19.36 1.24 6.17
C ASP A 67 18.55 1.16 7.49
N THR A 68 18.30 2.29 8.14
CA THR A 68 17.46 2.37 9.36
C THR A 68 16.01 1.89 9.16
N VAL A 69 15.55 1.67 7.93
CA VAL A 69 14.23 1.10 7.63
C VAL A 69 14.03 -0.27 8.32
N ARG A 70 15.11 -1.04 8.53
CA ARG A 70 15.11 -2.31 9.28
C ARG A 70 15.79 -2.22 10.64
N SER A 71 16.09 -1.02 11.14
CA SER A 71 16.67 -0.84 12.48
C SER A 71 15.57 -0.73 13.54
N LYS A 72 15.81 -1.33 14.70
CA LYS A 72 14.97 -1.10 15.88
C LYS A 72 15.17 0.30 16.48
N GLY A 73 16.23 1.02 16.07
CA GLY A 73 16.57 2.33 16.63
C GLY A 73 16.76 2.22 18.14
N ALA A 74 16.06 3.07 18.89
CA ALA A 74 16.08 3.08 20.36
C ALA A 74 15.13 2.05 21.02
N PHE A 75 14.37 1.28 20.24
CA PHE A 75 13.37 0.35 20.76
C PHE A 75 13.93 -1.07 20.96
N GLU A 76 13.37 -1.79 21.94
CA GLU A 76 13.78 -3.16 22.27
C GLU A 76 13.35 -4.19 21.20
N HIS A 77 12.13 -4.02 20.67
CA HIS A 77 11.51 -4.91 19.69
C HIS A 77 10.91 -4.12 18.52
N PHE A 78 10.86 -4.74 17.34
CA PHE A 78 10.22 -4.17 16.16
C PHE A 78 8.74 -3.85 16.39
N MET A 79 8.01 -4.74 17.07
CA MET A 79 6.60 -4.50 17.41
C MET A 79 6.42 -3.20 18.21
N LEU A 80 7.29 -2.93 19.19
CA LEU A 80 7.23 -1.70 19.97
C LEU A 80 7.54 -0.48 19.11
N LYS A 81 8.61 -0.53 18.32
CA LYS A 81 8.92 0.54 17.34
C LYS A 81 7.71 0.82 16.45
N GLU A 82 7.13 -0.22 15.85
CA GLU A 82 6.05 -0.08 14.88
C GLU A 82 4.74 0.41 15.51
N ILE A 83 4.48 0.11 16.79
CA ILE A 83 3.39 0.74 17.55
C ILE A 83 3.63 2.25 17.68
N PHE A 84 4.86 2.68 17.96
CA PHE A 84 5.24 4.09 18.09
C PHE A 84 5.35 4.82 16.75
N ASP A 85 5.62 4.10 15.66
CA ASP A 85 5.65 4.64 14.28
C ASP A 85 4.23 4.95 13.74
N GLN A 86 3.16 4.49 14.40
CA GLN A 86 1.79 4.62 13.89
C GLN A 86 1.37 6.06 13.54
N PRO A 87 1.68 7.11 14.34
CA PRO A 87 1.32 8.48 13.98
C PRO A 87 1.89 8.90 12.62
N GLU A 88 3.16 8.57 12.35
CA GLU A 88 3.82 8.86 11.07
C GLU A 88 3.22 8.00 9.94
N ALA A 89 3.01 6.71 10.18
CA ALA A 89 2.38 5.81 9.20
C ALA A 89 0.97 6.28 8.79
N LEU A 90 0.19 6.81 9.75
CA LEU A 90 -1.13 7.38 9.50
C LEU A 90 -1.04 8.68 8.68
N GLN A 91 -0.08 9.55 8.99
CA GLN A 91 0.17 10.76 8.18
C GLN A 91 0.51 10.38 6.73
N HIS A 92 1.37 9.40 6.51
CA HIS A 92 1.70 8.91 5.17
C HIS A 92 0.50 8.29 4.44
N ALA A 93 -0.36 7.57 5.16
CA ALA A 93 -1.57 6.97 4.61
C ALA A 93 -2.60 8.02 4.15
N LEU A 94 -2.67 9.18 4.82
CA LEU A 94 -3.55 10.30 4.50
C LEU A 94 -2.97 11.27 3.47
N HIS A 95 -1.64 11.40 3.44
CA HIS A 95 -0.96 12.45 2.68
C HIS A 95 -1.33 12.42 1.19
N GLY A 96 -1.81 13.57 0.70
CA GLY A 96 -2.17 13.79 -0.70
C GLY A 96 -3.47 13.12 -1.15
N ARG A 97 -4.24 12.49 -0.25
CA ARG A 97 -5.47 11.77 -0.60
C ARG A 97 -6.75 12.53 -0.30
N LEU A 98 -6.71 13.50 0.60
CA LEU A 98 -7.90 14.26 1.00
C LEU A 98 -8.09 15.50 0.13
N LEU A 99 -9.28 15.62 -0.43
CA LEU A 99 -9.74 16.79 -1.17
C LEU A 99 -10.69 17.60 -0.30
N GLU A 100 -10.13 18.35 0.65
CA GLU A 100 -10.86 19.06 1.70
C GLU A 100 -11.98 19.96 1.16
N GLN A 101 -11.74 20.67 0.04
CA GLN A 101 -12.69 21.62 -0.54
C GLN A 101 -14.01 20.98 -0.98
N ILE A 102 -13.96 19.71 -1.40
CA ILE A 102 -15.12 18.97 -1.91
C ILE A 102 -15.49 17.77 -1.02
N CYS A 103 -14.81 17.64 0.12
CA CYS A 103 -14.92 16.55 1.09
C CYS A 103 -14.94 15.19 0.40
N SER A 104 -13.91 14.94 -0.39
CA SER A 104 -13.74 13.70 -1.15
C SER A 104 -12.31 13.19 -1.03
N VAL A 105 -12.05 12.08 -1.70
CA VAL A 105 -10.77 11.37 -1.64
C VAL A 105 -10.30 11.08 -3.05
N GLU A 106 -9.00 11.21 -3.26
CA GLU A 106 -8.32 10.72 -4.45
C GLU A 106 -7.29 9.66 -4.05
N PHE A 107 -7.22 8.58 -4.82
CA PHE A 107 -6.22 7.53 -4.66
C PHE A 107 -5.33 7.48 -5.89
N GLU A 108 -4.05 7.15 -5.67
CA GLU A 108 -3.09 7.07 -6.75
C GLU A 108 -3.40 5.90 -7.69
N ASN A 109 -3.37 6.14 -9.00
CA ASN A 109 -3.64 5.12 -10.02
C ASN A 109 -4.98 4.38 -9.84
N PHE A 110 -5.99 5.06 -9.30
CA PHE A 110 -7.31 4.49 -9.08
C PHE A 110 -8.05 4.34 -10.41
N LYS A 111 -8.37 3.10 -10.81
CA LYS A 111 -8.92 2.82 -12.15
C LYS A 111 -10.43 2.62 -12.21
N LEU A 112 -11.17 2.91 -11.14
CA LEU A 112 -12.63 2.93 -11.22
C LEU A 112 -13.11 4.28 -11.70
N SER A 113 -14.02 4.24 -12.67
CA SER A 113 -14.77 5.43 -13.06
C SER A 113 -15.79 5.80 -11.98
N PRO A 114 -16.23 7.07 -11.94
CA PRO A 114 -17.38 7.48 -11.13
C PRO A 114 -18.63 6.61 -11.33
N THR A 115 -18.83 6.10 -12.55
CA THR A 115 -19.95 5.20 -12.88
C THR A 115 -19.80 3.83 -12.23
N ASP A 116 -18.59 3.26 -12.18
CA ASP A 116 -18.34 1.99 -11.50
C ASP A 116 -18.64 2.10 -9.99
N LEU A 117 -18.24 3.21 -9.37
CA LEU A 117 -18.49 3.48 -7.95
C LEU A 117 -20.00 3.63 -7.66
N ALA A 118 -20.71 4.42 -8.46
CA ALA A 118 -22.16 4.61 -8.32
C ALA A 118 -22.97 3.32 -8.56
N ASN A 119 -22.50 2.47 -9.47
CA ASN A 119 -23.16 1.20 -9.80
C ASN A 119 -22.83 0.07 -8.82
N THR A 120 -21.89 0.26 -7.89
CA THR A 120 -21.57 -0.76 -6.89
C THR A 120 -22.78 -1.00 -5.98
N LYS A 121 -23.33 -2.22 -5.99
CA LYS A 121 -24.51 -2.62 -5.19
C LYS A 121 -24.18 -3.58 -4.06
N LYS A 122 -23.00 -4.19 -4.08
CA LYS A 122 -22.53 -5.09 -3.03
C LYS A 122 -21.02 -5.04 -2.93
N ILE A 123 -20.50 -5.07 -1.71
CA ILE A 123 -19.06 -5.18 -1.46
C ILE A 123 -18.75 -6.50 -0.75
N PHE A 124 -17.72 -7.20 -1.23
CA PHE A 124 -17.06 -8.26 -0.47
C PHE A 124 -15.67 -7.78 -0.04
N ILE A 125 -15.36 -7.93 1.24
CA ILE A 125 -14.02 -7.70 1.77
C ILE A 125 -13.40 -9.05 2.13
N LEU A 126 -12.25 -9.37 1.54
CA LEU A 126 -11.48 -10.58 1.80
C LEU A 126 -10.18 -10.24 2.52
N GLY A 127 -9.86 -11.00 3.56
CA GLY A 127 -8.60 -10.92 4.27
C GLY A 127 -8.37 -12.14 5.15
N CYS A 128 -7.20 -12.20 5.78
CA CYS A 128 -6.89 -13.21 6.79
C CYS A 128 -6.39 -12.51 8.07
N GLY A 129 -6.67 -13.09 9.24
CA GLY A 129 -6.20 -12.59 10.52
C GLY A 129 -6.53 -11.11 10.74
N THR A 130 -5.53 -10.30 11.08
CA THR A 130 -5.70 -8.87 11.37
C THR A 130 -6.33 -8.07 10.21
N SER A 131 -6.03 -8.43 8.95
CA SER A 131 -6.63 -7.75 7.79
C SER A 131 -8.11 -8.06 7.60
N TRP A 132 -8.56 -9.23 8.03
CA TRP A 132 -10.00 -9.54 8.09
C TRP A 132 -10.70 -8.68 9.16
N HIS A 133 -10.06 -8.47 10.32
CA HIS A 133 -10.59 -7.59 11.37
C HIS A 133 -10.72 -6.13 10.90
N ALA A 134 -9.76 -5.62 10.12
CA ALA A 134 -9.87 -4.29 9.52
C ALA A 134 -11.09 -4.21 8.57
N GLY A 135 -11.34 -5.29 7.82
CA GLY A 135 -12.52 -5.42 6.98
C GLY A 135 -13.84 -5.33 7.77
N LEU A 136 -13.93 -5.95 8.95
CA LEU A 136 -15.13 -5.86 9.80
C LEU A 136 -15.46 -4.42 10.20
N ILE A 137 -14.45 -3.65 10.58
CA ILE A 137 -14.62 -2.23 10.92
C ILE A 137 -15.10 -1.46 9.69
N ALA A 138 -14.45 -1.68 8.55
CA ALA A 138 -14.80 -1.03 7.29
C ALA A 138 -16.22 -1.37 6.83
N ALA A 139 -16.69 -2.60 7.03
CA ALA A 139 -18.05 -2.98 6.65
C ALA A 139 -19.10 -2.15 7.39
N SER A 140 -18.92 -1.93 8.70
CA SER A 140 -19.80 -1.06 9.47
C SER A 140 -19.81 0.37 8.91
N LEU A 141 -18.63 0.91 8.59
CA LEU A 141 -18.51 2.26 8.02
C LEU A 141 -19.16 2.36 6.64
N ILE A 142 -18.90 1.40 5.75
CA ILE A 142 -19.45 1.35 4.39
C ILE A 142 -20.98 1.27 4.43
N GLU A 143 -21.54 0.41 5.29
CA GLU A 143 -22.99 0.27 5.41
C GLU A 143 -23.63 1.54 6.00
N GLU A 144 -22.99 2.16 6.98
CA GLU A 144 -23.47 3.39 7.60
C GLU A 144 -23.42 4.59 6.64
N PHE A 145 -22.31 4.79 5.96
CA PHE A 145 -22.00 6.03 5.25
C PHE A 145 -22.20 5.93 3.75
N ALA A 146 -21.89 4.78 3.13
CA ALA A 146 -22.11 4.56 1.71
C ALA A 146 -23.43 3.86 1.39
N LYS A 147 -24.11 3.29 2.40
CA LYS A 147 -25.37 2.54 2.23
C LYS A 147 -25.27 1.37 1.25
N ILE A 148 -24.08 0.77 1.13
CA ILE A 148 -23.82 -0.41 0.30
C ILE A 148 -23.70 -1.64 1.22
N PRO A 149 -24.47 -2.71 1.01
CA PRO A 149 -24.28 -3.97 1.73
C PRO A 149 -22.84 -4.47 1.63
N CYS A 150 -22.20 -4.72 2.78
CA CYS A 150 -20.78 -5.08 2.82
C CYS A 150 -20.55 -6.35 3.64
N GLN A 151 -20.08 -7.40 2.98
CA GLN A 151 -19.84 -8.70 3.60
C GLN A 151 -18.34 -8.99 3.70
N VAL A 152 -17.88 -9.31 4.91
CA VAL A 152 -16.46 -9.60 5.19
C VAL A 152 -16.28 -11.09 5.40
N GLU A 153 -15.37 -11.68 4.64
CA GLU A 153 -15.16 -13.13 4.64
C GLU A 153 -13.68 -13.46 4.83
N ILE A 154 -13.40 -14.50 5.60
CA ILE A 154 -12.06 -15.05 5.71
C ILE A 154 -11.71 -15.68 4.35
N ALA A 155 -10.58 -15.28 3.76
CA ALA A 155 -10.27 -15.66 2.38
C ALA A 155 -10.12 -17.18 2.17
N SER A 156 -9.63 -17.91 3.19
CA SER A 156 -9.51 -19.37 3.15
C SER A 156 -10.86 -20.05 2.95
N GLU A 157 -11.91 -19.56 3.60
CA GLU A 157 -13.27 -20.09 3.48
C GLU A 157 -13.93 -19.65 2.18
N PHE A 158 -13.78 -18.36 1.84
CA PHE A 158 -14.42 -17.77 0.67
C PHE A 158 -14.08 -18.51 -0.62
N ARG A 159 -12.82 -18.95 -0.76
CA ARG A 159 -12.32 -19.72 -1.91
C ARG A 159 -13.10 -21.01 -2.17
N TYR A 160 -13.60 -21.67 -1.13
CA TYR A 160 -14.32 -22.94 -1.25
C TYR A 160 -15.83 -22.79 -1.28
N ARG A 161 -16.32 -21.55 -1.18
CA ARG A 161 -17.75 -21.25 -1.31
C ARG A 161 -18.11 -20.93 -2.76
N ASN A 162 -19.40 -21.03 -3.07
CA ASN A 162 -19.97 -20.49 -4.29
C ASN A 162 -20.79 -19.23 -3.99
N PRO A 163 -20.16 -18.08 -3.69
CA PRO A 163 -20.87 -16.86 -3.36
C PRO A 163 -21.59 -16.31 -4.60
N VAL A 164 -22.74 -15.69 -4.35
CA VAL A 164 -23.49 -14.94 -5.37
C VAL A 164 -22.72 -13.64 -5.64
N ILE A 165 -22.14 -13.55 -6.83
CA ILE A 165 -21.34 -12.44 -7.32
C ILE A 165 -21.95 -11.97 -8.64
N THR A 166 -22.24 -10.67 -8.73
CA THR A 166 -22.78 -10.00 -9.92
C THR A 166 -21.78 -8.99 -10.47
N GLN A 167 -22.06 -8.40 -11.64
CA GLN A 167 -21.21 -7.34 -12.22
C GLN A 167 -21.18 -6.05 -11.39
N GLU A 168 -22.16 -5.86 -10.52
CA GLU A 168 -22.28 -4.72 -9.59
C GLU A 168 -21.59 -5.03 -8.24
N THR A 169 -20.94 -6.19 -8.13
CA THR A 169 -20.20 -6.60 -6.94
C THR A 169 -18.76 -6.09 -7.02
N LEU A 170 -18.37 -5.31 -6.02
CA LEU A 170 -17.00 -4.86 -5.81
C LEU A 170 -16.30 -5.79 -4.83
N LEU A 171 -15.12 -6.31 -5.18
CA LEU A 171 -14.31 -7.12 -4.27
C LEU A 171 -13.07 -6.35 -3.83
N ILE A 172 -12.86 -6.27 -2.51
CA ILE A 172 -11.70 -5.63 -1.87
C ILE A 172 -10.91 -6.73 -1.15
N ALA A 173 -9.69 -6.97 -1.57
CA ALA A 173 -8.77 -7.91 -0.93
C ALA A 173 -7.71 -7.14 -0.12
N ILE A 174 -7.58 -7.46 1.15
CA ILE A 174 -6.68 -6.78 2.08
C ILE A 174 -5.56 -7.74 2.47
N SER A 175 -4.31 -7.33 2.25
CA SER A 175 -3.13 -8.06 2.72
C SER A 175 -1.95 -7.11 2.87
N GLN A 176 -1.31 -7.08 4.04
CA GLN A 176 -0.12 -6.26 4.28
C GLN A 176 0.99 -6.63 3.27
N SER A 177 1.30 -7.93 3.15
CA SER A 177 2.39 -8.42 2.30
C SER A 177 1.99 -8.57 0.84
N GLY A 178 0.69 -8.78 0.56
CA GLY A 178 0.19 -9.13 -0.76
C GLY A 178 0.59 -10.54 -1.23
N GLU A 179 1.18 -11.35 -0.35
CA GLU A 179 1.63 -12.74 -0.62
C GLU A 179 0.83 -13.78 0.17
N THR A 180 -0.19 -13.37 0.93
CA THR A 180 -1.06 -14.29 1.66
C THR A 180 -1.78 -15.23 0.68
N LEU A 181 -1.40 -16.51 0.70
CA LEU A 181 -1.82 -17.51 -0.29
C LEU A 181 -3.33 -17.58 -0.45
N ASP A 182 -4.05 -17.69 0.66
CA ASP A 182 -5.51 -17.80 0.64
C ASP A 182 -6.18 -16.56 0.03
N THR A 183 -5.66 -15.37 0.32
CA THR A 183 -6.20 -14.11 -0.19
C THR A 183 -6.05 -14.01 -1.70
N PHE A 184 -4.84 -14.18 -2.25
CA PHE A 184 -4.68 -14.06 -3.70
C PHE A 184 -5.29 -15.25 -4.46
N ALA A 185 -5.34 -16.45 -3.87
CA ALA A 185 -6.01 -17.60 -4.47
C ALA A 185 -7.53 -17.37 -4.58
N ALA A 186 -8.16 -16.81 -3.54
CA ALA A 186 -9.57 -16.42 -3.58
C ALA A 186 -9.82 -15.34 -4.65
N VAL A 187 -8.95 -14.32 -4.73
CA VAL A 187 -9.01 -13.28 -5.77
C VAL A 187 -8.95 -13.88 -7.18
N ARG A 188 -7.99 -14.78 -7.45
CA ARG A 188 -7.87 -15.44 -8.76
C ARG A 188 -9.12 -16.20 -9.15
N GLU A 189 -9.77 -16.89 -8.21
CA GLU A 189 -11.00 -17.62 -8.48
C GLU A 189 -12.14 -16.67 -8.88
N VAL A 190 -12.26 -15.56 -8.16
CA VAL A 190 -13.30 -14.57 -8.41
C VAL A 190 -13.07 -13.81 -9.72
N LYS A 191 -11.82 -13.52 -10.08
CA LYS A 191 -11.51 -12.86 -11.36
C LYS A 191 -12.01 -13.64 -12.58
N LYS A 192 -12.13 -14.97 -12.49
CA LYS A 192 -12.74 -15.80 -13.55
C LYS A 192 -14.21 -15.42 -13.82
N LYS A 193 -14.88 -14.79 -12.86
CA LYS A 193 -16.27 -14.29 -12.97
C LYS A 193 -16.37 -12.87 -13.55
N ASN A 194 -15.25 -12.31 -14.02
CA ASN A 194 -15.17 -10.99 -14.65
C ASN A 194 -15.75 -9.87 -13.79
N ILE A 195 -15.40 -9.82 -12.50
CA ILE A 195 -15.72 -8.69 -11.62
C ILE A 195 -14.47 -7.87 -11.32
N LYS A 196 -14.69 -6.63 -10.87
CA LYS A 196 -13.61 -5.73 -10.47
C LYS A 196 -13.05 -6.13 -9.11
N VAL A 197 -11.73 -6.26 -9.04
CA VAL A 197 -11.00 -6.59 -7.81
C VAL A 197 -10.00 -5.49 -7.44
N PHE A 198 -10.07 -5.05 -6.19
CA PHE A 198 -9.18 -4.06 -5.58
C PHE A 198 -8.30 -4.75 -4.55
N ALA A 199 -7.02 -4.40 -4.57
CA ALA A 199 -6.12 -4.75 -3.50
C ALA A 199 -5.88 -3.55 -2.58
N ILE A 200 -5.86 -3.79 -1.28
CA ILE A 200 -5.28 -2.89 -0.28
C ILE A 200 -4.03 -3.57 0.26
N CYS A 201 -2.87 -3.01 -0.08
CA CYS A 201 -1.57 -3.63 0.21
C CYS A 201 -0.54 -2.63 0.72
N ASN A 202 0.46 -3.10 1.46
CA ASN A 202 1.60 -2.27 1.83
C ASN A 202 2.77 -2.44 0.86
N VAL A 203 2.93 -3.64 0.31
CA VAL A 203 4.08 -4.00 -0.54
C VAL A 203 3.70 -3.93 -2.02
N ALA A 204 4.42 -3.07 -2.74
CA ALA A 204 4.30 -2.93 -4.19
C ALA A 204 4.78 -4.18 -4.94
N ASN A 205 4.24 -4.38 -6.14
CA ASN A 205 4.58 -5.49 -7.04
C ASN A 205 4.36 -6.90 -6.45
N SER A 206 3.77 -7.07 -5.27
CA SER A 206 3.40 -8.38 -4.72
C SER A 206 2.41 -9.13 -5.60
N THR A 207 2.27 -10.44 -5.40
CA THR A 207 1.36 -11.30 -6.17
C THR A 207 -0.06 -10.74 -6.23
N LEU A 208 -0.62 -10.33 -5.09
CA LEU A 208 -1.95 -9.73 -5.05
C LEU A 208 -2.05 -8.44 -5.88
N THR A 209 -1.04 -7.57 -5.84
CA THR A 209 -1.07 -6.30 -6.58
C THR A 209 -0.96 -6.48 -8.10
N ARG A 210 -0.29 -7.54 -8.57
CA ARG A 210 -0.25 -7.89 -10.00
C ARG A 210 -1.56 -8.50 -10.48
N GLU A 211 -2.28 -9.20 -9.60
CA GLU A 211 -3.55 -9.84 -9.91
C GLU A 211 -4.73 -8.87 -9.83
N ALA A 212 -4.68 -7.85 -8.97
CA ALA A 212 -5.77 -6.89 -8.83
C ALA A 212 -5.88 -5.92 -10.02
N ASP A 213 -7.08 -5.40 -10.28
CA ASP A 213 -7.28 -4.41 -11.36
C ASP A 213 -6.72 -3.04 -10.95
N THR A 214 -6.81 -2.73 -9.66
CA THR A 214 -6.27 -1.53 -9.00
C THR A 214 -5.77 -1.90 -7.62
N THR A 215 -4.73 -1.20 -7.16
CA THR A 215 -4.19 -1.34 -5.81
C THR A 215 -4.17 0.01 -5.11
N ILE A 216 -4.67 0.07 -3.88
CA ILE A 216 -4.47 1.19 -2.97
C ILE A 216 -3.37 0.82 -1.99
N PHE A 217 -2.31 1.63 -1.92
CA PHE A 217 -1.19 1.36 -1.04
C PHE A 217 -1.40 1.95 0.36
N LEU A 218 -1.07 1.19 1.41
CA LEU A 218 -1.18 1.63 2.80
C LEU A 218 -0.18 2.74 3.15
N ARG A 219 1.03 2.70 2.56
CA ARG A 219 2.15 3.60 2.88
C ARG A 219 2.58 3.55 4.36
N ALA A 220 2.44 2.40 5.00
CA ALA A 220 2.80 2.22 6.40
C ALA A 220 4.31 2.08 6.64
N GLY A 221 5.11 2.05 5.57
CA GLY A 221 6.53 1.65 5.63
C GLY A 221 6.68 0.14 5.93
N ALA A 222 7.92 -0.35 5.99
CA ALA A 222 8.18 -1.77 6.24
C ALA A 222 7.66 -2.20 7.63
N GLU A 223 6.96 -3.33 7.71
CA GLU A 223 6.52 -3.96 8.96
C GLU A 223 7.28 -5.28 9.09
N ILE A 224 8.13 -5.37 10.12
CA ILE A 224 9.05 -6.48 10.41
C ILE A 224 8.48 -7.36 11.53
N SER A 225 7.71 -6.79 12.46
CA SER A 225 6.98 -7.57 13.45
C SER A 225 6.07 -8.59 12.78
N VAL A 226 6.00 -9.79 13.37
CA VAL A 226 5.04 -10.82 12.96
C VAL A 226 3.62 -10.38 13.29
N CYS A 227 3.42 -9.76 14.45
CA CYS A 227 2.13 -9.20 14.84
C CYS A 227 1.94 -7.86 14.15
N SER A 228 0.87 -7.76 13.34
CA SER A 228 0.57 -6.52 12.60
C SER A 228 0.09 -5.42 13.54
N THR A 229 0.61 -4.20 13.35
CA THR A 229 0.32 -3.03 14.19
C THR A 229 -0.01 -1.83 13.32
N LYS A 230 0.99 -1.13 12.78
CA LYS A 230 0.80 0.01 11.90
C LYS A 230 0.13 -0.34 10.58
N ALA A 231 0.30 -1.55 10.05
CA ALA A 231 -0.46 -1.97 8.87
C ALA A 231 -1.95 -2.12 9.19
N PHE A 232 -2.34 -2.52 10.39
CA PHE A 232 -3.76 -2.58 10.78
C PHE A 232 -4.39 -1.20 10.86
N THR A 233 -3.75 -0.25 11.55
CA THR A 233 -4.31 1.11 11.69
C THR A 233 -4.34 1.84 10.36
N THR A 234 -3.32 1.71 9.52
CA THR A 234 -3.35 2.26 8.15
C THR A 234 -4.37 1.57 7.25
N GLN A 235 -4.65 0.26 7.42
CA GLN A 235 -5.77 -0.41 6.74
C GLN A 235 -7.09 0.25 7.07
N ILE A 236 -7.38 0.49 8.35
CA ILE A 236 -8.59 1.18 8.78
C ILE A 236 -8.66 2.57 8.16
N THR A 237 -7.58 3.36 8.22
CA THR A 237 -7.55 4.70 7.63
C THR A 237 -7.84 4.70 6.13
N VAL A 238 -7.20 3.82 5.37
CA VAL A 238 -7.44 3.70 3.93
C VAL A 238 -8.85 3.22 3.62
N LEU A 239 -9.41 2.30 4.41
CA LEU A 239 -10.79 1.85 4.27
C LEU A 239 -11.80 2.94 4.63
N SER A 240 -11.51 3.80 5.61
CA SER A 240 -12.32 4.98 5.92
C SER A 240 -12.31 5.97 4.77
N LEU A 241 -11.13 6.25 4.19
CA LEU A 241 -11.01 7.08 2.98
C LEU A 241 -11.82 6.50 1.80
N LEU A 242 -11.75 5.19 1.60
CA LEU A 242 -12.53 4.51 0.56
C LEU A 242 -14.04 4.59 0.85
N THR A 243 -14.43 4.52 2.12
CA THR A 243 -15.82 4.68 2.55
C THR A 243 -16.34 6.06 2.20
N LEU A 244 -15.55 7.12 2.48
CA LEU A 244 -15.91 8.49 2.09
C LEU A 244 -16.07 8.57 0.57
N LEU A 245 -15.12 8.05 -0.21
CA LEU A 245 -15.20 8.04 -1.67
C LEU A 245 -16.48 7.35 -2.16
N LEU A 246 -16.75 6.13 -1.71
CA LEU A 246 -17.96 5.38 -2.06
C LEU A 246 -19.21 6.14 -1.67
N GLY A 247 -19.27 6.69 -0.45
CA GLY A 247 -20.40 7.45 0.04
C GLY A 247 -20.71 8.66 -0.82
N ARG A 248 -19.69 9.42 -1.25
CA ARG A 248 -19.87 10.56 -2.15
C ARG A 248 -20.48 10.13 -3.50
N HIS A 249 -20.12 8.95 -4.01
CA HIS A 249 -20.72 8.39 -5.21
C HIS A 249 -22.09 7.74 -5.00
N GLN A 250 -22.51 7.54 -3.74
CA GLN A 250 -23.86 7.09 -3.36
C GLN A 250 -24.75 8.24 -2.87
N GLY A 251 -24.33 9.49 -3.07
CA GLY A 251 -25.14 10.68 -2.75
C GLY A 251 -24.97 11.23 -1.32
N MET A 252 -23.93 10.81 -0.59
CA MET A 252 -23.55 11.44 0.68
C MET A 252 -23.33 12.94 0.49
N THR A 253 -23.93 13.76 1.34
CA THR A 253 -23.78 15.22 1.31
C THR A 253 -22.42 15.67 1.84
N GLN A 254 -22.06 16.93 1.57
CA GLN A 254 -20.78 17.48 2.07
C GLN A 254 -20.74 17.53 3.60
N ASP A 255 -21.86 17.89 4.25
CA ASP A 255 -21.95 17.96 5.71
C ASP A 255 -21.73 16.61 6.38
N VAL A 256 -22.31 15.53 5.82
CA VAL A 256 -22.07 14.17 6.30
C VAL A 256 -20.62 13.76 6.06
N GLY A 257 -20.05 14.12 4.92
CA GLY A 257 -18.64 13.88 4.61
C GLY A 257 -17.68 14.62 5.54
N LEU A 258 -18.02 15.83 5.99
CA LEU A 258 -17.27 16.58 6.99
C LEU A 258 -17.37 15.94 8.38
N ALA A 259 -18.56 15.46 8.77
CA ALA A 259 -18.76 14.79 10.06
C ALA A 259 -18.11 13.40 10.14
N PHE A 260 -17.79 12.80 9.00
CA PHE A 260 -17.03 11.55 8.91
C PHE A 260 -15.53 11.73 9.27
N PHE A 261 -15.03 12.97 9.19
CA PHE A 261 -13.63 13.34 9.43
C PHE A 261 -13.40 14.00 10.79
#